data_AF-A0A7J3MWX9-F1
#
_entry.id   AF-A0A7J3MWX9-F1
#
_cell.length_a   1.000
_cell.length_b   1.000
_cell.length_c   1.000
_cell.angle_alpha   90.00
_cell.angle_beta   90.00
_cell.angle_gamma   90.00
#
_symmetry.space_group_name_H-M   'P 1'
#
loop_
_entity.id
_entity.type
_entity.pdbx_description
1 polymer ?
#
loop_
_entity_poly.entity_id
_entity_poly.type
_entity_poly.pdbx_seq_one_letter_code
_entity_poly.pdbx_strand_id
1 'polypeptide(L)'
;MSIEKKIRRPTRMLSGITVVAVMSKPYPCPHGKCAYCPGGPDQGTPQSYVGNEPALMRGLQTDFDPYLQMWLRLRQYEVIGHIPSKVEVIVMGGTFTAMPLYYQEWFITNIYEAANRYPSPRPEVFPSLEDAQLRNEKAYIRIVGLTLETRPDWCREKHVDQMLRLGTTKVEIGVQSTYDDVLKRIDRGHSVRDTIEATRILKDSGYKVVYHIMLGLPGSDLDRDIQMIREIFENPDFRPDMLKIYPTLVIEGTKLYDMWRRGEYRALSDEEAVDLISEFYRYIPKWVRIMRIQRDIPAQLIVAGPKKANLRELVEKRALEKGIEINEIRFREVGRQEFYRGIKPVNIEILKEVYEASKGIEVFLSAEDSARGVLVGLLRLRIPSMYVHRVEVDSRTAIVRELHVYGPQIPIGSRAENSWQHKGWGSRLLAVAEEIARYEFNCTKILILSGVGAREYYRRLGYTRPYNSPYMVKQLN
;
A
#
# COMPACT_ATOMS: atom_id res chain seq x y z
N MET A 1 0.55 7.19 -41.55
CA MET A 1 -0.62 7.06 -40.66
C MET A 1 -0.19 6.35 -39.39
N SER A 2 0.12 7.11 -38.34
CA SER A 2 0.40 6.56 -37.02
C SER A 2 -0.89 6.01 -36.43
N ILE A 3 -1.00 4.68 -36.31
CA ILE A 3 -2.04 4.06 -35.50
C ILE A 3 -1.75 4.49 -34.06
N GLU A 4 -2.48 5.50 -33.55
CA GLU A 4 -2.53 5.79 -32.13
C GLU A 4 -2.95 4.50 -31.41
N LYS A 5 -2.00 3.83 -30.75
CA LYS A 5 -2.29 2.66 -29.93
C LYS A 5 -3.18 3.13 -28.78
N LYS A 6 -4.49 2.95 -28.95
CA LYS A 6 -5.50 3.26 -27.93
C LYS A 6 -5.15 2.51 -26.63
N ILE A 7 -4.78 3.27 -25.60
CA ILE A 7 -4.37 2.73 -24.30
C ILE A 7 -5.52 1.89 -23.72
N ARG A 8 -5.28 0.59 -23.51
CA ARG A 8 -6.27 -0.31 -22.88
C ARG A 8 -6.22 -0.13 -21.35
N ARG A 9 -7.39 0.13 -20.71
CA ARG A 9 -7.60 0.31 -19.24
C ARG A 9 -6.94 1.57 -18.62
N PRO A 10 -7.36 2.79 -19.01
CA PRO A 10 -6.77 4.06 -18.55
C PRO A 10 -6.91 4.30 -17.03
N THR A 11 -7.92 3.71 -16.38
CA THR A 11 -8.17 3.88 -14.93
C THR A 11 -7.02 3.40 -14.04
N ARG A 12 -6.20 2.45 -14.51
CA ARG A 12 -5.00 1.97 -13.80
C ARG A 12 -3.82 2.95 -13.89
N MET A 13 -3.94 4.00 -14.71
CA MET A 13 -2.87 4.94 -15.06
C MET A 13 -3.12 6.37 -14.56
N LEU A 14 -4.28 6.62 -13.93
CA LEU A 14 -4.66 7.93 -13.40
C LEU A 14 -3.74 8.44 -12.27
N SER A 15 -3.05 7.53 -11.57
CA SER A 15 -2.18 7.86 -10.43
C SER A 15 -0.77 8.33 -10.82
N GLY A 16 -0.39 8.22 -12.09
CA GLY A 16 0.95 8.60 -12.52
C GLY A 16 2.07 7.60 -12.18
N ILE A 17 1.75 6.47 -11.54
CA ILE A 17 2.70 5.43 -11.10
C ILE A 17 2.28 4.06 -11.66
N THR A 18 3.24 3.33 -12.21
CA THR A 18 3.01 1.97 -12.72
C THR A 18 3.18 0.93 -11.61
N VAL A 19 2.15 0.12 -11.34
CA VAL A 19 2.22 -0.91 -10.31
C VAL A 19 2.73 -2.24 -10.88
N VAL A 20 3.84 -2.74 -10.35
CA VAL A 20 4.40 -4.05 -10.71
C VAL A 20 4.29 -4.98 -9.50
N ALA A 21 3.38 -5.94 -9.57
CA ALA A 21 3.21 -6.93 -8.52
C ALA A 21 3.99 -8.21 -8.87
N VAL A 22 4.85 -8.63 -7.95
CA VAL A 22 5.70 -9.83 -8.05
C VAL A 22 5.41 -10.76 -6.87
N MET A 23 5.58 -12.06 -7.08
CA MET A 23 5.39 -13.08 -6.05
C MET A 23 6.72 -13.66 -5.62
N SER A 24 6.91 -13.76 -4.31
CA SER A 24 7.98 -14.57 -3.74
C SER A 24 7.70 -16.06 -3.95
N LYS A 25 8.74 -16.90 -3.87
CA LYS A 25 8.55 -18.36 -3.91
C LYS A 25 7.60 -18.84 -2.81
N PRO A 26 6.86 -19.93 -3.02
CA PRO A 26 6.07 -20.54 -1.97
C PRO A 26 6.92 -20.83 -0.73
N TYR A 27 6.49 -20.34 0.42
CA TYR A 27 7.16 -20.56 1.70
C TYR A 27 6.12 -20.68 2.81
N PRO A 28 6.23 -21.69 3.70
CA PRO A 28 5.22 -21.97 4.69
C PRO A 28 5.08 -20.80 5.68
N CYS A 29 3.84 -20.53 6.07
CA CYS A 29 3.54 -19.62 7.17
C CYS A 29 4.12 -20.19 8.48
N PRO A 30 4.84 -19.40 9.29
CA PRO A 30 5.47 -19.88 10.53
C PRO A 30 4.51 -20.47 11.59
N HIS A 31 3.22 -20.16 11.52
CA HIS A 31 2.20 -20.65 12.46
C HIS A 31 1.32 -21.77 11.87
N GLY A 32 1.57 -22.20 10.63
CA GLY A 32 0.65 -23.04 9.87
C GLY A 32 -0.33 -22.23 9.00
N LYS A 33 -1.46 -22.85 8.64
CA LYS A 33 -2.42 -22.35 7.65
C LYS A 33 -3.69 -21.84 8.34
N CYS A 34 -4.09 -20.60 8.06
CA CYS A 34 -5.34 -20.05 8.57
C CYS A 34 -6.55 -20.74 7.93
N ALA A 35 -7.68 -20.79 8.64
CA ALA A 35 -8.87 -21.55 8.24
C ALA A 35 -9.42 -21.15 6.85
N TYR A 36 -9.32 -19.87 6.49
CA TYR A 36 -9.84 -19.30 5.24
C TYR A 36 -8.81 -19.23 4.11
N CYS A 37 -7.52 -19.51 4.38
CA CYS A 37 -6.45 -19.30 3.40
C CYS A 37 -6.45 -20.43 2.36
N PRO A 38 -6.72 -20.15 1.07
CA PRO A 38 -6.57 -21.15 0.03
C PRO A 38 -5.09 -21.28 -0.39
N GLY A 39 -4.78 -22.30 -1.21
CA GLY A 39 -3.44 -22.53 -1.74
C GLY A 39 -2.41 -22.87 -0.66
N GLY A 40 -1.14 -22.66 -0.99
CA GLY A 40 -0.02 -22.89 -0.10
C GLY A 40 1.14 -23.64 -0.77
N PRO A 41 2.30 -23.75 -0.09
CA PRO A 41 3.47 -24.43 -0.65
C PRO A 41 3.22 -25.89 -1.04
N ASP A 42 2.30 -26.56 -0.34
CA ASP A 42 1.78 -27.90 -0.66
C ASP A 42 1.13 -27.98 -2.06
N GLN A 43 0.69 -26.85 -2.59
CA GLN A 43 0.05 -26.71 -3.91
C GLN A 43 0.93 -25.94 -4.90
N GLY A 44 2.20 -25.65 -4.55
CA GLY A 44 3.12 -24.90 -5.39
C GLY A 44 2.79 -23.39 -5.52
N THR A 45 1.92 -22.86 -4.64
CA THR A 45 1.55 -21.43 -4.66
C THR A 45 1.92 -20.71 -3.36
N PRO A 46 2.18 -19.40 -3.38
CA PRO A 46 2.26 -18.63 -2.14
C PRO A 46 0.94 -18.70 -1.37
N GLN A 47 1.02 -18.60 -0.04
CA GLN A 47 -0.17 -18.73 0.81
C GLN A 47 -1.24 -17.70 0.43
N SER A 48 -2.49 -18.15 0.37
CA SER A 48 -3.68 -17.34 0.07
C SER A 48 -3.92 -17.00 -1.40
N TYR A 49 -3.12 -17.55 -2.33
CA TYR A 49 -3.28 -17.34 -3.78
C TYR A 49 -3.66 -18.65 -4.46
N VAL A 50 -4.66 -18.60 -5.35
CA VAL A 50 -5.21 -19.78 -6.03
C VAL A 50 -5.75 -19.49 -7.42
N GLY A 51 -5.38 -20.36 -8.36
CA GLY A 51 -5.91 -20.36 -9.71
C GLY A 51 -5.13 -19.45 -10.65
N ASN A 52 -5.86 -18.61 -11.38
CA ASN A 52 -5.34 -17.91 -12.56
C ASN A 52 -5.11 -16.41 -12.32
N GLU A 53 -4.79 -15.99 -11.09
CA GLU A 53 -4.49 -14.58 -10.85
C GLU A 53 -3.28 -14.15 -11.70
N PRO A 54 -3.34 -13.00 -12.40
CA PRO A 54 -2.31 -12.65 -13.38
C PRO A 54 -0.89 -12.58 -12.81
N ALA A 55 -0.74 -12.27 -11.51
CA ALA A 55 0.56 -12.25 -10.87
C ALA A 55 1.04 -13.64 -10.44
N LEU A 56 0.14 -14.52 -9.99
CA LEU A 56 0.47 -15.91 -9.70
C LEU A 56 0.90 -16.63 -10.98
N MET A 57 0.16 -16.46 -12.06
CA MET A 57 0.51 -17.05 -13.36
C MET A 57 1.89 -16.61 -13.85
N ARG A 58 2.27 -15.33 -13.65
CA ARG A 58 3.64 -14.86 -13.95
C ARG A 58 4.67 -15.49 -13.03
N GLY A 59 4.38 -15.62 -11.73
CA GLY A 59 5.23 -16.30 -10.77
C GLY A 59 5.50 -17.74 -11.23
N LEU A 60 4.46 -18.52 -11.49
CA LEU A 60 4.56 -19.90 -11.97
C LEU A 60 5.33 -20.00 -13.30
N GLN A 61 5.05 -19.13 -14.26
CA GLN A 61 5.76 -19.10 -15.56
C GLN A 61 7.27 -18.87 -15.42
N THR A 62 7.70 -18.21 -14.35
CA THR A 62 9.09 -17.79 -14.15
C THR A 62 9.76 -18.53 -13.00
N ASP A 63 9.14 -19.59 -12.47
CA ASP A 63 9.57 -20.28 -11.25
C ASP A 63 9.87 -19.31 -10.09
N PHE A 64 9.00 -18.31 -9.94
CA PHE A 64 9.08 -17.24 -8.96
C PHE A 64 10.36 -16.41 -9.01
N ASP A 65 11.06 -16.41 -10.14
CA ASP A 65 12.26 -15.61 -10.33
C ASP A 65 11.92 -14.10 -10.37
N PRO A 66 12.44 -13.29 -9.42
CA PRO A 66 12.11 -11.87 -9.29
C PRO A 66 12.48 -11.03 -10.52
N TYR A 67 13.63 -11.30 -11.14
CA TYR A 67 14.10 -10.53 -12.29
C TYR A 67 13.21 -10.78 -13.51
N LEU A 68 12.88 -12.05 -13.78
CA LEU A 68 12.03 -12.43 -14.91
C LEU A 68 10.59 -11.95 -14.72
N GLN A 69 10.05 -12.01 -13.49
CA GLN A 69 8.72 -11.46 -13.19
C GLN A 69 8.63 -9.96 -13.47
N MET A 70 9.63 -9.20 -13.01
CA MET A 70 9.75 -7.77 -13.30
C MET A 70 9.85 -7.51 -14.81
N TRP A 71 10.78 -8.20 -15.48
CA TRP A 71 11.04 -8.02 -16.91
C TRP A 71 9.80 -8.31 -17.76
N LEU A 72 9.11 -9.43 -17.52
CA LEU A 72 7.88 -9.78 -18.23
C LEU A 72 6.77 -8.76 -17.98
N ARG A 73 6.66 -8.25 -16.75
CA ARG A 73 5.63 -7.25 -16.43
C ARG A 73 5.92 -5.90 -17.08
N LEU A 74 7.17 -5.46 -17.11
CA LEU A 74 7.58 -4.24 -17.81
C LEU A 74 7.34 -4.37 -19.32
N ARG A 75 7.71 -5.50 -19.93
CA ARG A 75 7.42 -5.80 -21.34
C ARG A 75 5.93 -5.81 -21.63
N GLN A 76 5.11 -6.37 -20.74
CA GLN A 76 3.66 -6.36 -20.91
C GLN A 76 3.12 -4.92 -20.99
N TYR A 77 3.65 -3.99 -20.21
CA TYR A 77 3.28 -2.58 -20.29
C TYR A 77 3.67 -1.97 -21.64
N GLU A 78 4.89 -2.22 -22.10
CA GLU A 78 5.36 -1.70 -23.39
C GLU A 78 4.52 -2.23 -24.56
N VAL A 79 4.17 -3.51 -24.55
CA VAL A 79 3.33 -4.15 -25.59
C VAL A 79 1.95 -3.49 -25.67
N ILE A 80 1.35 -3.11 -24.52
CA ILE A 80 0.06 -2.41 -24.49
C ILE A 80 0.17 -0.90 -24.75
N GLY A 81 1.36 -0.40 -25.11
CA GLY A 81 1.62 1.00 -25.45
C GLY A 81 1.96 1.91 -24.27
N HIS A 82 2.35 1.33 -23.12
CA HIS A 82 2.71 2.08 -21.92
C HIS A 82 4.21 2.00 -21.66
N ILE A 83 4.87 3.14 -21.48
CA ILE A 83 6.31 3.20 -21.20
C ILE A 83 6.49 3.50 -19.71
N PRO A 84 6.78 2.48 -18.88
CA PRO A 84 6.95 2.67 -17.45
C PRO A 84 8.24 3.44 -17.15
N SER A 85 8.11 4.57 -16.44
CA SER A 85 9.25 5.36 -15.94
C SER A 85 9.31 5.45 -14.41
N LYS A 86 8.15 5.40 -13.75
CA LYS A 86 8.00 5.39 -12.29
C LYS A 86 7.19 4.16 -11.90
N VAL A 87 7.79 3.30 -11.08
CA VAL A 87 7.21 2.01 -10.70
C VAL A 87 7.05 1.94 -9.17
N GLU A 88 5.89 1.46 -8.75
CA GLU A 88 5.67 0.94 -7.40
C GLU A 88 5.68 -0.59 -7.48
N VAL A 89 6.63 -1.22 -6.79
CA VAL A 89 6.72 -2.68 -6.73
C VAL A 89 5.96 -3.19 -5.51
N ILE A 90 5.16 -4.23 -5.68
CA ILE A 90 4.45 -4.91 -4.59
C ILE A 90 4.93 -6.36 -4.54
N VAL A 91 5.56 -6.74 -3.43
CA VAL A 91 5.95 -8.14 -3.18
C VAL A 91 4.82 -8.83 -2.42
N MET A 92 4.20 -9.79 -3.08
CA MET A 92 3.04 -10.54 -2.60
C MET A 92 3.43 -11.88 -1.98
N GLY A 93 2.58 -12.36 -1.06
CA GLY A 93 2.70 -13.67 -0.43
C GLY A 93 2.51 -13.67 1.10
N GLY A 94 2.59 -12.49 1.74
CA GLY A 94 2.36 -12.31 3.18
C GLY A 94 3.40 -12.94 4.13
N THR A 95 4.32 -13.77 3.63
CA THR A 95 5.35 -14.47 4.42
C THR A 95 6.79 -14.05 4.09
N PHE A 96 6.97 -13.03 3.24
CA PHE A 96 8.29 -12.63 2.74
C PHE A 96 9.27 -12.25 3.87
N THR A 97 8.78 -11.52 4.88
CA THR A 97 9.55 -11.12 6.08
C THR A 97 9.98 -12.30 6.94
N ALA A 98 9.33 -13.46 6.79
CA ALA A 98 9.68 -14.70 7.49
C ALA A 98 10.68 -15.59 6.72
N MET A 99 10.98 -15.25 5.47
CA MET A 99 11.98 -15.96 4.70
C MET A 99 13.39 -15.62 5.18
N PRO A 100 14.41 -16.48 4.91
CA PRO A 100 15.79 -16.18 5.26
C PRO A 100 16.27 -14.83 4.70
N LEU A 101 17.10 -14.11 5.48
CA LEU A 101 17.57 -12.76 5.11
C LEU A 101 18.29 -12.73 3.76
N TYR A 102 19.10 -13.74 3.45
CA TYR A 102 19.79 -13.85 2.16
C TYR A 102 18.81 -13.92 0.98
N TYR A 103 17.68 -14.61 1.16
CA TYR A 103 16.66 -14.72 0.11
C TYR A 103 15.95 -13.38 -0.08
N GLN A 104 15.61 -12.69 1.01
CA GLN A 104 14.99 -11.37 0.93
C GLN A 104 15.89 -10.37 0.19
N GLU A 105 17.17 -10.32 0.56
CA GLU A 105 18.15 -9.42 -0.08
C GLU A 105 18.38 -9.78 -1.55
N TRP A 106 18.60 -11.06 -1.87
CA TRP A 106 18.71 -11.54 -3.24
C TRP A 106 17.49 -11.19 -4.08
N PHE A 107 16.28 -11.39 -3.52
CA PHE A 107 15.03 -11.17 -4.24
C PHE A 107 14.84 -9.69 -4.59
N ILE A 108 15.05 -8.79 -3.64
CA ILE A 108 14.92 -7.35 -3.87
C ILE A 108 16.05 -6.81 -4.76
N THR A 109 17.27 -7.32 -4.63
CA THR A 109 18.39 -6.94 -5.51
C THR A 109 18.05 -7.23 -6.98
N ASN A 110 17.47 -8.40 -7.25
CA ASN A 110 17.00 -8.77 -8.59
C ASN A 110 15.89 -7.86 -9.12
N ILE A 111 14.99 -7.39 -8.26
CA ILE A 111 13.94 -6.44 -8.64
C ILE A 111 14.55 -5.11 -9.10
N TYR A 112 15.50 -4.57 -8.33
CA TYR A 112 16.23 -3.36 -8.71
C TYR A 112 16.99 -3.58 -10.01
N GLU A 113 17.66 -4.72 -10.17
CA GLU A 113 18.41 -5.01 -11.39
C GLU A 113 17.55 -5.13 -12.64
N ALA A 114 16.38 -5.75 -12.53
CA ALA A 114 15.45 -5.80 -13.65
C ALA A 114 14.99 -4.40 -14.07
N ALA A 115 14.69 -3.52 -13.11
CA ALA A 115 14.33 -2.12 -13.41
C ALA A 115 15.52 -1.31 -13.96
N ASN A 116 16.72 -1.52 -13.43
CA ASN A 116 17.95 -0.81 -13.86
C ASN A 116 18.35 -1.14 -15.30
N ARG A 117 18.09 -2.37 -15.74
CA ARG A 117 18.65 -2.91 -16.98
C ARG A 117 17.64 -3.06 -18.10
N TYR A 118 16.34 -3.12 -17.80
CA TYR A 118 15.30 -3.35 -18.81
C TYR A 118 15.50 -2.45 -20.06
N PRO A 119 15.49 -3.01 -21.29
CA PRO A 119 15.12 -4.39 -21.65
C PRO A 119 16.27 -5.41 -21.64
N SER A 120 17.48 -5.02 -21.21
CA SER A 120 18.69 -5.86 -21.24
C SER A 120 18.58 -7.14 -20.38
N PRO A 121 19.36 -8.19 -20.71
CA PRO A 121 19.40 -9.42 -19.91
C PRO A 121 20.01 -9.20 -18.52
N ARG A 122 19.78 -10.20 -17.66
CA ARG A 122 20.33 -10.28 -16.30
C ARG A 122 21.87 -10.15 -16.33
N PRO A 123 22.49 -9.45 -15.36
CA PRO A 123 23.94 -9.40 -15.30
C PRO A 123 24.52 -10.77 -14.95
N GLU A 124 25.72 -11.07 -15.46
CA GLU A 124 26.45 -12.29 -15.12
C GLU A 124 26.94 -12.27 -13.67
N VAL A 125 27.35 -11.10 -13.19
CA VAL A 125 27.78 -10.86 -11.81
C VAL A 125 26.72 -10.04 -11.08
N PHE A 126 26.22 -10.58 -9.96
CA PHE A 126 25.24 -9.87 -9.15
C PHE A 126 25.89 -8.74 -8.35
N PRO A 127 25.34 -7.52 -8.42
CA PRO A 127 25.80 -6.42 -7.56
C PRO A 127 25.37 -6.65 -6.12
N SER A 128 25.92 -5.84 -5.20
CA SER A 128 25.31 -5.68 -3.88
C SER A 128 23.94 -5.02 -3.99
N LEU A 129 23.10 -5.20 -2.97
CA LEU A 129 21.82 -4.49 -2.87
C LEU A 129 22.00 -2.96 -2.94
N GLU A 130 23.00 -2.45 -2.23
CA GLU A 130 23.31 -1.01 -2.17
C GLU A 130 23.68 -0.47 -3.57
N ASP A 131 24.53 -1.18 -4.33
CA ASP A 131 24.89 -0.78 -5.69
C ASP A 131 23.69 -0.81 -6.65
N ALA A 132 22.82 -1.82 -6.52
CA ALA A 132 21.59 -1.92 -7.30
C ALA A 132 20.64 -0.75 -6.98
N GLN A 133 20.52 -0.37 -5.70
CA GLN A 133 19.73 0.78 -5.27
C GLN A 133 20.33 2.10 -5.80
N LEU A 134 21.63 2.33 -5.62
CA LEU A 134 22.32 3.53 -6.10
C LEU A 134 22.15 3.75 -7.60
N ARG A 135 22.25 2.68 -8.40
CA ARG A 135 21.95 2.75 -9.84
C ARG A 135 20.49 3.08 -10.12
N ASN A 136 19.56 2.56 -9.33
CA ASN A 136 18.13 2.81 -9.53
C ASN A 136 17.72 4.26 -9.28
N GLU A 137 18.43 5.00 -8.43
CA GLU A 137 18.18 6.42 -8.17
C GLU A 137 18.21 7.26 -9.46
N LYS A 138 19.02 6.83 -10.44
CA LYS A 138 19.24 7.49 -11.73
C LYS A 138 18.79 6.67 -12.95
N ALA A 139 18.21 5.49 -12.74
CA ALA A 139 17.73 4.62 -13.81
C ALA A 139 16.60 5.27 -14.63
N TYR A 140 16.39 4.75 -15.84
CA TYR A 140 15.26 5.13 -16.69
C TYR A 140 13.92 4.69 -16.06
N ILE A 141 13.88 3.47 -15.52
CA ILE A 141 12.74 2.93 -14.77
C ILE A 141 13.06 3.02 -13.28
N ARG A 142 12.44 3.97 -12.60
CA ARG A 142 12.70 4.28 -11.20
C ARG A 142 11.70 3.60 -10.28
N ILE A 143 12.19 2.87 -9.29
CA ILE A 143 11.35 2.29 -8.24
C ILE A 143 11.09 3.37 -7.19
N VAL A 144 9.95 4.05 -7.33
CA VAL A 144 9.53 5.16 -6.46
C VAL A 144 8.77 4.67 -5.22
N GLY A 145 8.44 3.39 -5.17
CA GLY A 145 7.84 2.75 -4.00
C GLY A 145 8.07 1.24 -4.03
N LEU A 146 8.30 0.67 -2.85
CA LEU A 146 8.36 -0.76 -2.62
C LEU A 146 7.40 -1.07 -1.46
N THR A 147 6.50 -2.01 -1.71
CA THR A 147 5.47 -2.46 -0.78
C THR A 147 5.70 -3.92 -0.44
N LEU A 148 5.78 -4.22 0.86
CA LEU A 148 5.86 -5.58 1.37
C LEU A 148 4.59 -5.95 2.14
N GLU A 149 4.07 -7.14 1.89
CA GLU A 149 2.99 -7.74 2.67
C GLU A 149 3.57 -8.60 3.79
N THR A 150 3.08 -8.45 5.01
CA THR A 150 3.56 -9.20 6.19
C THR A 150 2.45 -9.52 7.17
N ARG A 151 2.77 -10.36 8.15
CA ARG A 151 1.94 -10.61 9.34
C ARG A 151 2.37 -9.67 10.47
N PRO A 152 1.46 -9.26 11.37
CA PRO A 152 1.80 -8.41 12.52
C PRO A 152 2.95 -8.96 13.39
N ASP A 153 2.94 -10.26 13.70
CA ASP A 153 3.98 -10.93 14.51
C ASP A 153 5.36 -10.97 13.82
N TRP A 154 5.41 -10.74 12.50
CA TRP A 154 6.61 -10.61 11.68
C TRP A 154 6.90 -9.16 11.27
N CYS A 155 6.49 -8.22 12.13
CA CYS A 155 6.67 -6.79 11.93
C CYS A 155 7.25 -6.08 13.18
N ARG A 156 8.17 -6.77 13.85
CA ARG A 156 8.96 -6.25 14.99
C ARG A 156 10.12 -5.40 14.49
N GLU A 157 10.78 -4.67 15.40
CA GLU A 157 11.88 -3.74 15.10
C GLU A 157 12.92 -4.30 14.13
N LYS A 158 13.47 -5.50 14.40
CA LYS A 158 14.45 -6.16 13.50
C LYS A 158 13.94 -6.43 12.09
N HIS A 159 12.64 -6.73 11.94
CA HIS A 159 12.03 -6.95 10.64
C HIS A 159 11.84 -5.63 9.91
N VAL A 160 11.43 -4.59 10.64
CA VAL A 160 11.28 -3.22 10.14
C VAL A 160 12.63 -2.66 9.66
N ASP A 161 13.71 -2.89 10.41
CA ASP A 161 15.07 -2.49 10.02
C ASP A 161 15.54 -3.18 8.73
N GLN A 162 15.24 -4.47 8.60
CA GLN A 162 15.50 -5.20 7.35
C GLN A 162 14.68 -4.61 6.20
N MET A 163 13.38 -4.34 6.39
CA MET A 163 12.55 -3.72 5.36
C MET A 163 13.06 -2.34 4.93
N LEU A 164 13.62 -1.56 5.86
CA LEU A 164 14.21 -0.24 5.58
C LEU A 164 15.45 -0.40 4.69
N ARG A 165 16.34 -1.36 5.03
CA ARG A 165 17.51 -1.71 4.22
C ARG A 165 17.13 -2.12 2.79
N LEU A 166 16.03 -2.86 2.63
CA LEU A 166 15.52 -3.27 1.31
C LEU A 166 14.96 -2.11 0.47
N GLY A 167 14.76 -0.91 1.03
CA GLY A 167 14.19 0.24 0.34
C GLY A 167 12.65 0.28 0.36
N THR A 168 12.03 -0.44 1.30
CA THR A 168 10.58 -0.50 1.46
C THR A 168 10.04 0.85 1.95
N THR A 169 8.91 1.30 1.40
CA THR A 169 8.24 2.55 1.85
C THR A 169 6.82 2.33 2.34
N LYS A 170 6.24 1.17 2.08
CA LYS A 170 4.87 0.81 2.49
C LYS A 170 4.85 -0.61 3.00
N VAL A 171 4.13 -0.84 4.08
CA VAL A 171 3.93 -2.19 4.64
C VAL A 171 2.44 -2.43 4.74
N GLU A 172 2.03 -3.59 4.24
CA GLU A 172 0.66 -4.05 4.38
C GLU A 172 0.62 -5.19 5.39
N ILE A 173 -0.13 -5.00 6.47
CA ILE A 173 -0.28 -5.99 7.52
C ILE A 173 -1.63 -6.68 7.45
N GLY A 174 -1.58 -8.00 7.46
CA GLY A 174 -2.76 -8.86 7.47
C GLY A 174 -3.41 -8.90 8.85
N VAL A 175 -4.09 -7.82 9.26
CA VAL A 175 -4.81 -7.69 10.55
C VAL A 175 -5.98 -8.66 10.63
N GLN A 176 -6.80 -8.68 9.57
CA GLN A 176 -8.05 -9.42 9.40
C GLN A 176 -9.17 -8.97 10.32
N SER A 177 -8.95 -8.99 11.65
CA SER A 177 -9.93 -8.61 12.67
C SER A 177 -9.25 -7.91 13.85
N THR A 178 -9.97 -7.01 14.53
CA THR A 178 -9.55 -6.40 15.81
C THR A 178 -10.00 -7.20 17.03
N TYR A 179 -10.48 -8.44 16.84
CA TYR A 179 -10.95 -9.29 17.93
C TYR A 179 -10.15 -10.59 18.05
N ASP A 180 -9.50 -10.81 19.20
CA ASP A 180 -8.67 -12.00 19.43
C ASP A 180 -9.48 -13.32 19.39
N ASP A 181 -10.76 -13.33 19.78
CA ASP A 181 -11.63 -14.50 19.67
C ASP A 181 -11.88 -14.90 18.21
N VAL A 182 -12.10 -13.92 17.33
CA VAL A 182 -12.25 -14.13 15.87
C VAL A 182 -10.94 -14.63 15.26
N LEU A 183 -9.81 -13.98 15.61
CA LEU A 183 -8.48 -14.39 15.13
C LEU A 183 -8.14 -15.83 15.55
N LYS A 184 -8.43 -16.20 16.79
CA LYS A 184 -8.25 -17.58 17.28
C LYS A 184 -9.17 -18.56 16.56
N ARG A 185 -10.42 -18.20 16.30
CA ARG A 185 -11.40 -19.07 15.64
C ARG A 185 -11.00 -19.44 14.20
N ILE A 186 -10.26 -18.57 13.52
CA ILE A 186 -9.77 -18.79 12.16
C ILE A 186 -8.32 -19.30 12.10
N ASP A 187 -7.78 -19.78 13.22
CA ASP A 187 -6.40 -20.27 13.36
C ASP A 187 -5.36 -19.22 12.93
N ARG A 188 -5.58 -17.94 13.24
CA ARG A 188 -4.63 -16.88 12.94
C ARG A 188 -3.51 -16.87 14.00
N GLY A 189 -2.25 -16.88 13.55
CA GLY A 189 -1.09 -16.94 14.44
C GLY A 189 -0.61 -15.60 15.01
N HIS A 190 -1.45 -14.58 15.12
CA HIS A 190 -1.11 -13.27 15.71
C HIS A 190 -2.28 -12.76 16.56
N SER A 191 -1.99 -11.87 17.50
CA SER A 191 -2.97 -11.18 18.36
C SER A 191 -3.24 -9.73 17.91
N VAL A 192 -4.30 -9.14 18.42
CA VAL A 192 -4.59 -7.70 18.25
C VAL A 192 -3.43 -6.85 18.78
N ARG A 193 -2.80 -7.26 19.89
CA ARG A 193 -1.61 -6.60 20.45
C ARG A 193 -0.44 -6.57 19.46
N ASP A 194 -0.20 -7.67 18.73
CA ASP A 194 0.83 -7.70 17.69
C ASP A 194 0.55 -6.68 16.58
N THR A 195 -0.73 -6.47 16.23
CA THR A 195 -1.15 -5.45 15.25
C THR A 195 -0.86 -4.05 15.75
N ILE A 196 -1.25 -3.74 16.99
CA ILE A 196 -1.03 -2.42 17.60
C ILE A 196 0.47 -2.10 17.65
N GLU A 197 1.27 -3.06 18.10
CA GLU A 197 2.72 -2.86 18.23
C GLU A 197 3.41 -2.74 16.86
N ALA A 198 3.04 -3.59 15.89
CA ALA A 198 3.53 -3.50 14.52
C ALA A 198 3.24 -2.11 13.91
N THR A 199 2.02 -1.60 14.10
CA THR A 199 1.62 -0.29 13.57
C THR A 199 2.43 0.84 14.19
N ARG A 200 2.65 0.81 15.51
CA ARG A 200 3.49 1.80 16.20
C ARG A 200 4.91 1.80 15.62
N ILE A 201 5.57 0.64 15.57
CA ILE A 201 6.95 0.51 15.08
C ILE A 201 7.05 0.99 13.62
N LEU A 202 6.09 0.60 12.77
CA LEU A 202 6.04 1.03 11.37
C LEU A 202 5.90 2.54 11.24
N LYS A 203 4.95 3.15 11.97
CA LYS A 203 4.73 4.60 11.92
C LYS A 203 5.94 5.36 12.43
N ASP A 204 6.50 4.97 13.57
CA ASP A 204 7.72 5.58 14.15
C ASP A 204 8.95 5.42 13.24
N SER A 205 8.94 4.43 12.35
CA SER A 205 10.00 4.24 11.33
C SER A 205 9.73 4.93 10.00
N GLY A 206 8.61 5.66 9.88
CA GLY A 206 8.29 6.44 8.68
C GLY A 206 7.46 5.72 7.62
N TYR A 207 6.99 4.49 7.86
CA TYR A 207 6.25 3.72 6.87
C TYR A 207 4.82 4.22 6.65
N LYS A 208 4.33 4.06 5.42
CA LYS A 208 2.89 3.98 5.15
C LYS A 208 2.37 2.61 5.58
N VAL A 209 1.28 2.58 6.34
CA VAL A 209 0.69 1.37 6.93
C VAL A 209 -0.66 1.08 6.29
N VAL A 210 -0.80 -0.12 5.74
CA VAL A 210 -2.04 -0.61 5.14
C VAL A 210 -2.56 -1.78 5.96
N TYR A 211 -3.84 -1.76 6.35
CA TYR A 211 -4.46 -2.94 6.94
C TYR A 211 -5.20 -3.74 5.88
N HIS A 212 -5.04 -5.06 5.90
CA HIS A 212 -6.00 -5.96 5.29
C HIS A 212 -6.99 -6.35 6.37
N ILE A 213 -8.27 -6.07 6.13
CA ILE A 213 -9.37 -6.49 7.00
C ILE A 213 -10.29 -7.43 6.26
N MET A 214 -10.87 -8.37 6.99
CA MET A 214 -11.81 -9.35 6.45
C MET A 214 -13.16 -9.28 7.14
N LEU A 215 -14.22 -9.34 6.34
CA LEU A 215 -15.61 -9.21 6.81
C LEU A 215 -16.33 -10.55 6.80
N GLY A 216 -17.24 -10.76 7.74
CA GLY A 216 -17.98 -12.01 7.88
C GLY A 216 -17.08 -13.21 8.16
N LEU A 217 -16.03 -13.03 8.96
CA LEU A 217 -15.20 -14.14 9.43
C LEU A 217 -15.98 -15.04 10.42
N PRO A 218 -15.66 -16.35 10.53
CA PRO A 218 -16.23 -17.20 11.58
C PRO A 218 -16.07 -16.60 12.98
N GLY A 219 -17.19 -16.43 13.70
CA GLY A 219 -17.23 -15.80 15.02
C GLY A 219 -17.46 -14.29 15.01
N SER A 220 -17.54 -13.66 13.82
CA SER A 220 -18.01 -12.28 13.64
C SER A 220 -19.44 -12.24 13.11
N ASP A 221 -20.04 -11.06 13.14
CA ASP A 221 -21.33 -10.72 12.55
C ASP A 221 -21.27 -9.28 11.97
N LEU A 222 -22.37 -8.82 11.39
CA LEU A 222 -22.43 -7.51 10.73
C LEU A 222 -22.17 -6.36 11.71
N ASP A 223 -22.68 -6.45 12.94
CA ASP A 223 -22.53 -5.41 13.96
C ASP A 223 -21.08 -5.36 14.46
N ARG A 224 -20.46 -6.52 14.70
CA ARG A 224 -19.04 -6.62 15.07
C ARG A 224 -18.13 -6.07 13.97
N ASP A 225 -18.45 -6.30 12.70
CA ASP A 225 -17.69 -5.77 11.57
C ASP A 225 -17.83 -4.24 11.44
N ILE A 226 -19.00 -3.66 11.75
CA ILE A 226 -19.19 -2.20 11.87
C ILE A 226 -18.35 -1.65 13.02
N GLN A 227 -18.43 -2.27 14.20
CA GLN A 227 -17.68 -1.84 15.38
C GLN A 227 -16.17 -1.93 15.17
N MET A 228 -15.69 -2.95 14.45
CA MET A 228 -14.28 -3.07 14.08
C MET A 228 -13.82 -1.86 13.26
N ILE A 229 -14.58 -1.43 12.26
CA ILE A 229 -14.21 -0.25 11.46
C ILE A 229 -14.20 1.02 12.30
N ARG A 230 -15.20 1.17 13.16
CA ARG A 230 -15.27 2.29 14.09
C ARG A 230 -14.06 2.31 15.02
N GLU A 231 -13.71 1.17 15.62
CA GLU A 231 -12.53 1.00 16.47
C GLU A 231 -11.24 1.34 15.73
N ILE A 232 -11.05 0.84 14.50
CA ILE A 232 -9.84 1.08 13.69
C ILE A 232 -9.53 2.58 13.52
N PHE A 233 -10.55 3.45 13.48
CA PHE A 233 -10.36 4.88 13.26
C PHE A 233 -10.57 5.75 14.52
N GLU A 234 -11.39 5.31 15.47
CA GLU A 234 -11.58 6.02 16.74
C GLU A 234 -10.43 5.74 17.73
N ASN A 235 -9.93 4.50 17.79
CA ASN A 235 -8.84 4.12 18.69
C ASN A 235 -7.46 4.52 18.10
N PRO A 236 -6.66 5.36 18.79
CA PRO A 236 -5.36 5.80 18.32
C PRO A 236 -4.33 4.68 18.12
N ASP A 237 -4.52 3.51 18.75
CA ASP A 237 -3.62 2.36 18.60
C ASP A 237 -3.56 1.79 17.16
N PHE A 238 -4.58 2.06 16.34
CA PHE A 238 -4.66 1.62 14.95
C PHE A 238 -4.42 2.77 13.95
N ARG A 239 -5.49 3.42 13.50
CA ARG A 239 -5.49 4.52 12.52
C ARG A 239 -4.58 4.29 11.29
N PRO A 240 -4.76 3.21 10.51
CA PRO A 240 -3.92 2.91 9.35
C PRO A 240 -4.15 3.90 8.21
N ASP A 241 -3.11 4.22 7.42
CA ASP A 241 -3.24 5.18 6.31
C ASP A 241 -4.14 4.68 5.18
N MET A 242 -4.22 3.35 5.03
CA MET A 242 -4.95 2.72 3.93
C MET A 242 -5.60 1.41 4.37
N LEU A 243 -6.71 1.05 3.71
CA LEU A 243 -7.37 -0.25 3.88
C LEU A 243 -7.44 -1.05 2.57
N LYS A 244 -7.32 -2.37 2.71
CA LYS A 244 -7.82 -3.36 1.76
C LYS A 244 -8.93 -4.16 2.45
N ILE A 245 -10.14 -4.05 1.92
CA ILE A 245 -11.36 -4.60 2.53
C ILE A 245 -11.77 -5.84 1.76
N TYR A 246 -11.83 -6.98 2.44
CA TYR A 246 -12.09 -8.27 1.84
C TYR A 246 -13.25 -9.00 2.50
N PRO A 247 -14.44 -9.05 1.88
CA PRO A 247 -15.45 -10.01 2.29
C PRO A 247 -14.85 -11.43 2.28
N THR A 248 -15.15 -12.22 3.31
CA THR A 248 -14.66 -13.59 3.42
C THR A 248 -15.29 -14.45 2.33
N LEU A 249 -14.46 -15.24 1.65
CA LEU A 249 -14.86 -16.11 0.55
C LEU A 249 -14.60 -17.57 0.94
N VAL A 250 -15.57 -18.43 0.65
CA VAL A 250 -15.45 -19.88 0.83
C VAL A 250 -14.86 -20.47 -0.44
N ILE A 251 -13.66 -21.02 -0.31
CA ILE A 251 -12.91 -21.65 -1.40
C ILE A 251 -12.72 -23.13 -1.05
N GLU A 252 -12.93 -24.01 -2.03
CA GLU A 252 -12.75 -25.45 -1.87
C GLU A 252 -11.32 -25.80 -1.37
N GLY A 253 -11.21 -26.83 -0.54
CA GLY A 253 -9.94 -27.27 0.06
C GLY A 253 -9.45 -26.40 1.22
N THR A 254 -10.31 -25.55 1.78
CA THR A 254 -10.02 -24.78 3.01
C THR A 254 -10.81 -25.32 4.20
N LYS A 255 -10.31 -25.14 5.43
CA LYS A 255 -11.06 -25.49 6.65
C LYS A 255 -12.39 -24.71 6.73
N LEU A 256 -12.42 -23.49 6.20
CA LEU A 256 -13.63 -22.67 6.10
C LEU A 256 -14.69 -23.32 5.18
N TYR A 257 -14.27 -23.98 4.09
CA TYR A 257 -15.18 -24.75 3.24
C TYR A 257 -15.81 -25.92 4.00
N ASP A 258 -15.04 -26.63 4.82
CA ASP A 258 -15.57 -27.73 5.62
C ASP A 258 -16.55 -27.22 6.69
N MET A 259 -16.27 -26.07 7.32
CA MET A 259 -17.20 -25.41 8.25
C MET A 259 -18.50 -25.03 7.55
N TRP A 260 -18.42 -24.45 6.34
CA TRP A 260 -19.59 -24.10 5.54
C TRP A 260 -20.42 -25.34 5.17
N ARG A 261 -19.76 -26.43 4.73
CA ARG A 261 -20.40 -27.71 4.39
C ARG A 261 -21.14 -28.33 5.56
N ARG A 262 -20.65 -28.16 6.79
CA ARG A 262 -21.30 -28.64 8.02
C ARG A 262 -22.38 -27.70 8.57
N GLY A 263 -22.61 -26.54 7.92
CA GLY A 263 -23.57 -25.53 8.40
C GLY A 263 -23.06 -24.69 9.58
N GLU A 264 -21.78 -24.78 9.92
CA GLU A 264 -21.14 -24.02 11.03
C GLU A 264 -20.75 -22.60 10.62
N TYR A 265 -20.83 -22.27 9.32
CA TYR A 265 -20.47 -20.96 8.77
C TYR A 265 -21.39 -20.56 7.62
N ARG A 266 -21.82 -19.29 7.62
CA ARG A 266 -22.58 -18.66 6.53
C ARG A 266 -21.79 -17.49 5.96
N ALA A 267 -21.43 -17.56 4.68
CA ALA A 267 -20.76 -16.48 3.98
C ALA A 267 -21.72 -15.30 3.73
N LEU A 268 -21.16 -14.08 3.63
CA LEU A 268 -21.93 -12.90 3.22
C LEU A 268 -22.45 -13.03 1.79
N SER A 269 -23.67 -12.58 1.55
CA SER A 269 -24.18 -12.34 0.20
C SER A 269 -23.57 -11.07 -0.42
N ASP A 270 -23.71 -10.91 -1.74
CA ASP A 270 -23.29 -9.67 -2.42
C ASP A 270 -24.00 -8.43 -1.87
N GLU A 271 -25.31 -8.51 -1.57
CA GLU A 271 -26.06 -7.36 -1.04
C GLU A 271 -25.65 -7.04 0.41
N GLU A 272 -25.48 -8.04 1.27
CA GLU A 272 -24.98 -7.80 2.64
C GLU A 272 -23.59 -7.16 2.63
N ALA A 273 -22.70 -7.60 1.73
CA ALA A 273 -21.39 -6.98 1.59
C ALA A 273 -21.49 -5.54 1.06
N VAL A 274 -22.39 -5.26 0.11
CA VAL A 274 -22.61 -3.90 -0.41
C VAL A 274 -23.13 -3.00 0.70
N ASP A 275 -24.13 -3.45 1.45
CA ASP A 275 -24.75 -2.69 2.53
C ASP A 275 -23.76 -2.43 3.66
N LEU A 276 -23.10 -3.47 4.16
CA LEU A 276 -22.13 -3.37 5.24
C LEU A 276 -21.01 -2.39 4.91
N ILE A 277 -20.37 -2.55 3.74
CA ILE A 277 -19.22 -1.72 3.36
C ILE A 277 -19.66 -0.29 3.06
N SER A 278 -20.90 -0.07 2.62
CA SER A 278 -21.42 1.30 2.40
C SER A 278 -21.49 2.10 3.70
N GLU A 279 -21.81 1.45 4.83
CA GLU A 279 -21.84 2.09 6.15
C GLU A 279 -20.45 2.46 6.66
N PHE A 280 -19.39 1.75 6.24
CA PHE A 280 -18.01 2.03 6.66
C PHE A 280 -17.58 3.45 6.31
N TYR A 281 -18.11 4.01 5.22
CA TYR A 281 -17.79 5.38 4.79
C TYR A 281 -18.18 6.45 5.80
N ARG A 282 -19.09 6.17 6.75
CA ARG A 282 -19.40 7.09 7.86
C ARG A 282 -18.23 7.30 8.81
N TYR A 283 -17.35 6.30 8.92
CA TYR A 283 -16.26 6.28 9.90
C TYR A 283 -14.89 6.50 9.26
N ILE A 284 -14.77 6.36 7.94
CA ILE A 284 -13.48 6.49 7.22
C ILE A 284 -13.09 7.98 7.12
N PRO A 285 -11.99 8.41 7.79
CA PRO A 285 -11.54 9.79 7.75
C PRO A 285 -10.94 10.22 6.41
N LYS A 286 -10.80 11.54 6.22
CA LYS A 286 -10.26 12.16 4.99
C LYS A 286 -8.82 11.73 4.67
N TRP A 287 -8.03 11.39 5.69
CA TRP A 287 -6.63 10.98 5.55
C TRP A 287 -6.45 9.50 5.18
N VAL A 288 -7.54 8.72 5.05
CA VAL A 288 -7.49 7.29 4.71
C VAL A 288 -7.73 7.06 3.24
N ARG A 289 -7.00 6.09 2.66
CA ARG A 289 -7.24 5.61 1.30
C ARG A 289 -7.79 4.19 1.30
N ILE A 290 -8.95 3.96 0.71
CA ILE A 290 -9.42 2.58 0.47
C ILE A 290 -8.78 2.09 -0.82
N MET A 291 -7.78 1.21 -0.72
CA MET A 291 -7.04 0.72 -1.89
C MET A 291 -7.88 -0.23 -2.73
N ARG A 292 -8.62 -1.12 -2.07
CA ARG A 292 -9.38 -2.19 -2.72
C ARG A 292 -10.56 -2.63 -1.86
N ILE A 293 -11.65 -2.96 -2.52
CA ILE A 293 -12.83 -3.64 -1.98
C ILE A 293 -12.97 -4.89 -2.85
N GLN A 294 -12.81 -6.08 -2.26
CA GLN A 294 -12.72 -7.43 -2.89
C GLN A 294 -11.30 -7.93 -3.25
N ARG A 295 -11.08 -9.25 -3.23
CA ARG A 295 -9.84 -9.92 -3.65
C ARG A 295 -9.88 -10.23 -5.16
N ASP A 296 -8.70 -10.40 -5.76
CA ASP A 296 -8.59 -10.80 -7.18
C ASP A 296 -8.75 -12.33 -7.34
N ILE A 297 -9.77 -12.92 -6.70
CA ILE A 297 -10.05 -14.36 -6.84
C ILE A 297 -11.05 -14.58 -7.98
N PRO A 298 -10.78 -15.49 -8.93
CA PRO A 298 -11.73 -15.81 -9.99
C PRO A 298 -13.07 -16.30 -9.43
N ALA A 299 -14.18 -15.74 -9.92
CA ALA A 299 -15.52 -16.02 -9.39
C ALA A 299 -15.91 -17.51 -9.44
N GLN A 300 -15.39 -18.26 -10.41
CA GLN A 300 -15.62 -19.71 -10.53
C GLN A 300 -15.00 -20.53 -9.39
N LEU A 301 -14.01 -20.00 -8.68
CA LEU A 301 -13.40 -20.67 -7.51
C LEU A 301 -14.13 -20.34 -6.21
N ILE A 302 -15.04 -19.37 -6.24
CA ILE A 302 -15.80 -18.93 -5.06
C ILE A 302 -17.01 -19.87 -4.93
N VAL A 303 -16.99 -20.74 -3.94
CA VAL A 303 -18.12 -21.62 -3.60
C VAL A 303 -19.25 -20.78 -3.01
N ALA A 304 -18.94 -19.99 -1.97
CA ALA A 304 -19.88 -19.08 -1.30
C ALA A 304 -19.18 -17.76 -0.91
N GLY A 305 -19.94 -16.68 -0.81
CA GLY A 305 -19.44 -15.31 -0.59
C GLY A 305 -19.73 -14.39 -1.78
N PRO A 306 -19.40 -13.09 -1.70
CA PRO A 306 -19.64 -12.13 -2.78
C PRO A 306 -18.85 -12.46 -4.05
N LYS A 307 -19.53 -12.41 -5.20
CA LYS A 307 -18.97 -12.76 -6.52
C LYS A 307 -18.98 -11.59 -7.51
N LYS A 308 -19.68 -10.49 -7.20
CA LYS A 308 -19.77 -9.33 -8.11
C LYS A 308 -18.38 -8.68 -8.29
N ALA A 309 -17.94 -8.57 -9.54
CA ALA A 309 -16.61 -8.05 -9.87
C ALA A 309 -16.49 -6.51 -9.74
N ASN A 310 -17.60 -5.79 -9.64
CA ASN A 310 -17.66 -4.33 -9.52
C ASN A 310 -18.11 -3.87 -8.12
N LEU A 311 -17.78 -4.61 -7.06
CA LEU A 311 -18.28 -4.37 -5.70
C LEU A 311 -18.05 -2.92 -5.23
N ARG A 312 -16.88 -2.33 -5.52
CA ARG A 312 -16.59 -0.93 -5.20
C ARG A 312 -17.63 0.05 -5.76
N GLU A 313 -18.01 -0.11 -7.03
CA GLU A 313 -18.96 0.80 -7.68
C GLU A 313 -20.33 0.71 -7.03
N LEU A 314 -20.76 -0.51 -6.69
CA LEU A 314 -22.02 -0.76 -6.01
C LEU A 314 -22.03 -0.19 -4.59
N VAL A 315 -20.94 -0.36 -3.85
CA VAL A 315 -20.78 0.20 -2.50
C VAL A 315 -20.77 1.74 -2.54
N GLU A 316 -19.98 2.35 -3.44
CA GLU A 316 -19.92 3.81 -3.58
C GLU A 316 -21.31 4.38 -3.96
N LYS A 317 -22.04 3.71 -4.86
CA LYS A 317 -23.42 4.07 -5.21
C LYS A 317 -24.36 3.96 -4.01
N ARG A 318 -24.33 2.82 -3.29
CA ARG A 318 -25.20 2.58 -2.12
C ARG A 318 -24.93 3.60 -1.00
N ALA A 319 -23.68 3.96 -0.75
CA ALA A 319 -23.33 4.96 0.23
C ALA A 319 -23.93 6.33 -0.12
N LEU A 320 -23.85 6.75 -1.39
CA LEU A 320 -24.45 8.00 -1.87
C LEU A 320 -25.99 7.96 -1.80
N GLU A 321 -26.63 6.84 -2.15
CA GLU A 321 -28.08 6.65 -2.02
C GLU A 321 -28.56 6.77 -0.57
N LYS A 322 -27.72 6.37 0.39
CA LYS A 322 -27.95 6.53 1.84
C LYS A 322 -27.62 7.93 2.37
N GLY A 323 -27.19 8.85 1.51
CA GLY A 323 -26.77 10.20 1.91
C GLY A 323 -25.44 10.23 2.69
N ILE A 324 -24.60 9.19 2.57
CA ILE A 324 -23.29 9.12 3.21
C ILE A 324 -22.26 9.83 2.34
N GLU A 325 -21.57 10.81 2.91
CA GLU A 325 -20.45 11.49 2.23
C GLU A 325 -19.22 10.55 2.18
N ILE A 326 -18.61 10.44 1.00
CA ILE A 326 -17.42 9.61 0.79
C ILE A 326 -16.16 10.47 0.88
N ASN A 327 -15.55 10.48 2.06
CA ASN A 327 -14.42 11.34 2.40
C ASN A 327 -13.03 10.74 2.09
N GLU A 328 -12.94 9.47 1.75
CA GLU A 328 -11.64 8.80 1.57
C GLU A 328 -10.86 9.30 0.35
N ILE A 329 -9.53 9.22 0.45
CA ILE A 329 -8.57 9.77 -0.52
C ILE A 329 -8.87 9.32 -1.95
N ARG A 330 -9.05 8.00 -2.19
CA ARG A 330 -9.17 7.44 -3.55
C ARG A 330 -10.37 7.99 -4.28
N PHE A 331 -11.49 8.19 -3.59
CA PHE A 331 -12.68 8.78 -4.15
C PHE A 331 -12.42 10.22 -4.58
N ARG A 332 -11.71 11.02 -3.78
CA ARG A 332 -11.45 12.45 -4.00
C ARG A 332 -10.31 12.76 -4.98
N GLU A 333 -9.47 11.77 -5.36
CA GLU A 333 -8.32 11.98 -6.26
C GLU A 333 -8.73 12.69 -7.56
N VAL A 334 -8.03 13.78 -7.91
CA VAL A 334 -8.33 14.62 -9.08
C VAL A 334 -8.48 13.82 -10.39
N GLY A 335 -7.62 12.83 -10.63
CA GLY A 335 -7.70 12.00 -11.83
C GLY A 335 -8.97 11.14 -11.89
N ARG A 336 -9.49 10.71 -10.73
CA ARG A 336 -10.74 9.94 -10.65
C ARG A 336 -11.96 10.86 -10.78
N GLN A 337 -11.93 12.01 -10.11
CA GLN A 337 -13.00 13.01 -10.17
C GLN A 337 -13.19 13.55 -11.60
N GLU A 338 -12.10 13.86 -12.29
CA GLU A 338 -12.14 14.29 -13.69
C GLU A 338 -12.65 13.16 -14.60
N PHE A 339 -12.15 11.93 -14.45
CA PHE A 339 -12.52 10.83 -15.34
C PHE A 339 -13.97 10.37 -15.18
N TYR A 340 -14.45 10.21 -13.96
CA TYR A 340 -15.80 9.66 -13.70
C TYR A 340 -16.89 10.72 -13.58
N ARG A 341 -16.54 11.96 -13.22
CA ARG A 341 -17.53 13.02 -12.92
C ARG A 341 -17.29 14.31 -13.69
N GLY A 342 -16.20 14.43 -14.46
CA GLY A 342 -15.85 15.66 -15.17
C GLY A 342 -15.48 16.83 -14.25
N ILE A 343 -15.26 16.59 -12.95
CA ILE A 343 -15.01 17.64 -11.97
C ILE A 343 -13.52 17.97 -11.96
N LYS A 344 -13.19 19.24 -12.23
CA LYS A 344 -11.84 19.79 -12.11
C LYS A 344 -11.75 20.77 -10.95
N PRO A 345 -10.63 20.81 -10.20
CA PRO A 345 -10.43 21.78 -9.13
C PRO A 345 -10.18 23.17 -9.71
N VAL A 346 -10.66 24.20 -9.01
CA VAL A 346 -10.49 25.61 -9.39
C VAL A 346 -9.73 26.36 -8.30
N ASN A 347 -10.15 26.23 -7.05
CA ASN A 347 -9.52 26.88 -5.91
C ASN A 347 -8.87 25.83 -5.02
N ILE A 348 -7.54 25.74 -5.07
CA ILE A 348 -6.79 24.73 -4.31
C ILE A 348 -6.09 25.41 -3.15
N GLU A 349 -6.37 24.92 -1.95
CA GLU A 349 -5.75 25.34 -0.69
C GLU A 349 -4.99 24.19 -0.04
N ILE A 350 -4.06 24.50 0.86
CA ILE A 350 -3.41 23.49 1.70
C ILE A 350 -4.15 23.45 3.04
N LEU A 351 -4.79 22.32 3.32
CA LEU A 351 -5.43 22.05 4.59
C LEU A 351 -4.53 21.22 5.50
N LYS A 352 -4.78 21.32 6.81
CA LYS A 352 -4.07 20.58 7.86
C LYS A 352 -5.09 19.87 8.76
N GLU A 353 -4.91 18.57 8.95
CA GLU A 353 -5.63 17.77 9.94
C GLU A 353 -4.62 17.09 10.86
N VAL A 354 -4.83 17.18 12.18
CA VAL A 354 -3.92 16.63 13.19
C VAL A 354 -4.66 15.57 14.00
N TYR A 355 -4.05 14.41 14.18
CA TYR A 355 -4.62 13.34 14.98
C TYR A 355 -3.53 12.52 15.68
N GLU A 356 -3.84 12.02 16.87
CA GLU A 356 -2.96 11.07 17.56
C GLU A 356 -2.99 9.71 16.85
N ALA A 357 -1.85 9.07 16.68
CA ALA A 357 -1.83 7.67 16.30
C ALA A 357 -0.57 6.97 16.83
N SER A 358 -0.80 5.83 17.47
CA SER A 358 0.24 4.96 18.03
C SER A 358 1.21 5.76 18.89
N LYS A 359 0.68 6.51 19.86
CA LYS A 359 1.42 7.34 20.82
C LYS A 359 2.29 8.46 20.21
N GLY A 360 2.11 8.75 18.93
CA GLY A 360 2.72 9.89 18.25
C GLY A 360 1.65 10.77 17.62
N ILE A 361 2.07 11.83 16.94
CA ILE A 361 1.16 12.79 16.31
C ILE A 361 1.32 12.67 14.79
N GLU A 362 0.20 12.50 14.09
CA GLU A 362 0.13 12.59 12.65
C GLU A 362 -0.43 13.95 12.24
N VAL A 363 0.22 14.57 11.27
CA VAL A 363 -0.22 15.80 10.60
C VAL A 363 -0.43 15.44 9.13
N PHE A 364 -1.68 15.41 8.72
CA PHE A 364 -2.08 15.19 7.34
C PHE A 364 -2.28 16.53 6.65
N LEU A 365 -1.45 16.81 5.66
CA LEU A 365 -1.59 17.96 4.78
C LEU A 365 -2.24 17.52 3.47
N SER A 366 -3.23 18.25 2.99
CA SER A 366 -3.82 18.03 1.68
C SER A 366 -3.87 19.33 0.88
N ALA A 367 -3.44 19.25 -0.39
CA ALA A 367 -3.74 20.26 -1.38
C ALA A 367 -5.07 19.89 -2.04
N GLU A 368 -6.16 20.55 -1.70
CA GLU A 368 -7.51 20.21 -2.15
C GLU A 368 -8.39 21.40 -2.48
N ASP A 369 -9.41 21.17 -3.31
CA ASP A 369 -10.55 22.08 -3.54
C ASP A 369 -11.72 21.54 -2.71
N SER A 370 -11.86 22.07 -1.49
CA SER A 370 -12.82 21.64 -0.48
C SER A 370 -14.27 21.74 -0.97
N ALA A 371 -14.59 22.82 -1.70
CA ALA A 371 -15.93 23.07 -2.21
C ALA A 371 -16.36 22.04 -3.26
N ARG A 372 -15.39 21.45 -3.98
CA ARG A 372 -15.65 20.43 -5.02
C ARG A 372 -15.29 19.01 -4.57
N GLY A 373 -14.76 18.84 -3.36
CA GLY A 373 -14.31 17.54 -2.84
C GLY A 373 -13.17 16.91 -3.64
N VAL A 374 -12.28 17.73 -4.22
CA VAL A 374 -11.20 17.25 -5.11
C VAL A 374 -9.83 17.37 -4.45
N LEU A 375 -9.13 16.24 -4.32
CA LEU A 375 -7.78 16.13 -3.78
C LEU A 375 -6.73 16.11 -4.89
N VAL A 376 -5.76 17.03 -4.82
CA VAL A 376 -4.67 17.18 -5.79
C VAL A 376 -3.36 16.57 -5.29
N GLY A 377 -3.05 16.73 -4.00
CA GLY A 377 -1.86 16.15 -3.39
C GLY A 377 -1.99 16.03 -1.89
N LEU A 378 -1.13 15.24 -1.29
CA LEU A 378 -1.09 15.01 0.15
C LEU A 378 0.33 14.86 0.66
N LEU A 379 0.52 15.16 1.95
CA LEU A 379 1.72 14.84 2.71
C LEU A 379 1.33 14.30 4.09
N ARG A 380 2.02 13.25 4.55
CA ARG A 380 1.90 12.70 5.90
C ARG A 380 3.17 13.04 6.69
N LEU A 381 3.05 13.93 7.67
CA LEU A 381 4.12 14.28 8.59
C LEU A 381 3.81 13.62 9.94
N ARG A 382 4.81 12.97 10.53
CA ARG A 382 4.69 12.36 11.86
C ARG A 382 5.69 12.98 12.82
N ILE A 383 5.21 13.26 14.03
CA ILE A 383 6.03 13.42 15.22
C ILE A 383 6.05 12.05 15.92
N PRO A 384 7.19 11.35 15.90
CA PRO A 384 7.29 9.98 16.41
C PRO A 384 6.99 9.88 17.90
N SER A 385 6.59 8.69 18.35
CA SER A 385 6.42 8.42 19.78
C SER A 385 7.77 8.37 20.49
N MET A 386 7.75 8.45 21.83
CA MET A 386 8.93 8.25 22.67
C MET A 386 9.53 6.83 22.60
N TYR A 387 8.85 5.89 21.94
CA TYR A 387 9.24 4.49 21.80
C TYR A 387 9.88 4.19 20.43
N VAL A 388 10.24 5.20 19.66
CA VAL A 388 10.93 5.02 18.38
C VAL A 388 12.29 4.34 18.60
N HIS A 389 12.56 3.28 17.83
CA HIS A 389 13.80 2.49 17.98
C HIS A 389 14.91 2.90 17.01
N ARG A 390 14.59 3.73 16.02
CA ARG A 390 15.52 4.16 14.96
C ARG A 390 16.53 5.17 15.50
N VAL A 391 17.82 4.85 15.34
CA VAL A 391 18.94 5.70 15.77
C VAL A 391 18.98 7.07 15.08
N GLU A 392 18.36 7.21 13.91
CA GLU A 392 18.27 8.48 13.20
C GLU A 392 17.26 9.44 13.81
N VAL A 393 16.39 8.95 14.70
CA VAL A 393 15.25 9.68 15.26
C VAL A 393 15.51 10.01 16.73
N ASP A 394 15.34 11.29 17.08
CA ASP A 394 15.38 11.80 18.45
C ASP A 394 14.09 12.59 18.76
N SER A 395 14.01 13.16 19.96
CA SER A 395 12.84 13.93 20.42
C SER A 395 12.56 15.21 19.63
N ARG A 396 13.47 15.66 18.75
CA ARG A 396 13.33 16.85 17.91
C ARG A 396 13.35 16.50 16.43
N THR A 397 12.84 15.33 16.09
CA THR A 397 12.78 14.80 14.73
C THR A 397 11.34 14.68 14.25
N ALA A 398 11.05 15.24 13.07
CA ALA A 398 9.83 14.93 12.33
C ALA A 398 10.13 13.98 11.17
N ILE A 399 9.14 13.17 10.77
CA ILE A 399 9.28 12.21 9.66
C ILE A 399 8.17 12.44 8.64
N VAL A 400 8.52 12.75 7.40
CA VAL A 400 7.61 12.69 6.26
C VAL A 400 7.49 11.23 5.79
N ARG A 401 6.31 10.66 6.02
CA ARG A 401 5.96 9.26 5.72
C ARG A 401 5.50 9.08 4.27
N GLU A 402 4.87 10.12 3.72
CA GLU A 402 4.37 10.13 2.35
C GLU A 402 4.33 11.55 1.80
N LEU A 403 4.73 11.72 0.55
CA LEU A 403 4.39 12.86 -0.27
C LEU A 403 3.85 12.31 -1.59
N HIS A 404 2.63 12.66 -1.96
CA HIS A 404 2.00 12.19 -3.18
C HIS A 404 1.26 13.32 -3.88
N VAL A 405 1.51 13.50 -5.17
CA VAL A 405 0.79 14.49 -6.00
C VAL A 405 0.14 13.75 -7.15
N TYR A 406 -1.19 13.82 -7.20
CA TYR A 406 -2.00 13.15 -8.21
C TYR A 406 -1.94 13.90 -9.54
N GLY A 407 -1.91 13.14 -10.63
CA GLY A 407 -1.87 13.66 -12.00
C GLY A 407 -1.41 12.59 -13.00
N PRO A 408 -1.60 12.84 -14.31
CA PRO A 408 -1.19 11.89 -15.35
C PRO A 408 0.32 11.61 -15.29
N GLN A 409 0.73 10.38 -15.64
CA GLN A 409 2.15 10.01 -15.69
C GLN A 409 2.82 10.79 -16.81
N ILE A 410 3.74 11.68 -16.45
CA ILE A 410 4.62 12.34 -17.41
C ILE A 410 6.03 11.77 -17.24
N PRO A 411 6.70 11.37 -18.34
CA PRO A 411 8.10 10.95 -18.30
C PRO A 411 8.98 11.97 -17.57
N ILE A 412 9.98 11.49 -16.83
CA ILE A 412 10.93 12.36 -16.12
C ILE A 412 11.67 13.22 -17.16
N GLY A 413 11.48 14.54 -17.09
CA GLY A 413 12.13 15.51 -18.00
C GLY A 413 11.20 16.16 -19.03
N SER A 414 10.01 15.62 -19.26
CA SER A 414 8.99 16.28 -20.11
C SER A 414 8.09 17.21 -19.28
N ARG A 415 7.68 18.34 -19.87
CA ARG A 415 6.65 19.24 -19.31
C ARG A 415 5.36 19.02 -20.11
N ALA A 416 4.27 18.65 -19.44
CA ALA A 416 2.93 18.84 -20.01
C ALA A 416 2.28 20.04 -19.32
N GLU A 417 1.89 21.04 -20.11
CA GLU A 417 1.32 22.32 -19.65
C GLU A 417 0.06 22.15 -18.79
N ASN A 418 -0.61 20.99 -18.87
CA ASN A 418 -1.90 20.72 -18.21
C ASN A 418 -1.86 19.71 -17.03
N SER A 419 -0.68 19.34 -16.50
CA SER A 419 -0.63 18.37 -15.38
C SER A 419 -0.45 19.03 -14.00
N TRP A 420 -1.22 18.53 -13.03
CA TRP A 420 -1.16 19.01 -11.65
C TRP A 420 0.18 18.71 -10.94
N GLN A 421 0.92 17.69 -11.40
CA GLN A 421 2.26 17.36 -10.87
C GLN A 421 3.31 18.47 -11.10
N HIS A 422 3.13 19.33 -12.12
CA HIS A 422 4.09 20.41 -12.43
C HIS A 422 3.74 21.76 -11.81
N LYS A 423 2.65 21.90 -11.05
CA LYS A 423 2.28 23.15 -10.37
C LYS A 423 3.03 23.40 -9.05
N GLY A 424 4.08 22.62 -8.76
CA GLY A 424 4.90 22.79 -7.56
C GLY A 424 4.21 22.39 -6.25
N TRP A 425 3.07 21.69 -6.30
CA TRP A 425 2.34 21.27 -5.08
C TRP A 425 3.20 20.39 -4.17
N GLY A 426 4.05 19.53 -4.74
CA GLY A 426 4.94 18.68 -3.93
C GLY A 426 5.91 19.48 -3.07
N SER A 427 6.56 20.49 -3.64
CA SER A 427 7.50 21.35 -2.90
C SER A 427 6.77 22.29 -1.94
N ARG A 428 5.57 22.77 -2.29
CA ARG A 428 4.73 23.59 -1.40
C ARG A 428 4.29 22.82 -0.16
N LEU A 429 3.75 21.60 -0.34
CA LEU A 429 3.38 20.73 0.78
C LEU A 429 4.59 20.43 1.67
N LEU A 430 5.75 20.15 1.07
CA LEU A 430 6.97 19.88 1.83
C LEU A 430 7.46 21.11 2.61
N ALA A 431 7.40 22.31 2.02
CA ALA A 431 7.76 23.55 2.71
C ALA A 431 6.85 23.81 3.92
N VAL A 432 5.53 23.62 3.77
CA VAL A 432 4.57 23.74 4.88
C VAL A 432 4.88 22.69 5.96
N ALA A 433 5.26 21.46 5.58
CA ALA A 433 5.64 20.43 6.55
C ALA A 433 6.92 20.79 7.33
N GLU A 434 7.91 21.40 6.67
CA GLU A 434 9.13 21.90 7.30
C GLU A 434 8.83 23.03 8.31
N GLU A 435 7.95 23.96 7.94
CA GLU A 435 7.49 25.04 8.83
C GLU A 435 6.75 24.49 10.05
N ILE A 436 5.81 23.56 9.86
CA ILE A 436 5.07 22.92 10.96
C ILE A 436 6.03 22.18 11.89
N ALA A 437 6.93 21.37 11.34
CA ALA A 437 7.90 20.62 12.13
C ALA A 437 8.75 21.57 12.98
N ARG A 438 9.22 22.67 12.40
CA ARG A 438 10.07 23.65 13.09
C ARG A 438 9.31 24.47 14.13
N TYR A 439 8.22 25.12 13.74
CA TYR A 439 7.60 26.17 14.55
C TYR A 439 6.49 25.65 15.47
N GLU A 440 5.78 24.59 15.07
CA GLU A 440 4.71 24.01 15.91
C GLU A 440 5.26 22.90 16.83
N PHE A 441 6.27 22.15 16.37
CA PHE A 441 6.80 20.98 17.10
C PHE A 441 8.27 21.12 17.53
N ASN A 442 8.91 22.28 17.31
CA ASN A 442 10.29 22.55 17.74
C ASN A 442 11.31 21.50 17.25
N CYS A 443 11.05 20.88 16.10
CA CYS A 443 11.97 19.91 15.51
C CYS A 443 13.17 20.63 14.88
N THR A 444 14.35 20.06 15.06
CA THR A 444 15.60 20.56 14.47
C THR A 444 15.99 19.81 13.20
N LYS A 445 15.35 18.68 12.92
CA LYS A 445 15.59 17.91 11.69
C LYS A 445 14.32 17.23 11.19
N ILE A 446 14.26 17.04 9.88
CA ILE A 446 13.18 16.32 9.20
C ILE A 446 13.75 15.19 8.36
N LEU A 447 13.14 14.01 8.50
CA LEU A 447 13.50 12.80 7.76
C LEU A 447 12.41 12.51 6.72
N ILE A 448 12.78 11.85 5.63
CA ILE A 448 11.84 11.37 4.61
C ILE A 448 12.17 9.92 4.28
N LEU A 449 11.20 9.03 4.47
CA LEU A 449 11.30 7.65 3.98
C LEU A 449 10.98 7.63 2.47
N SER A 450 12.00 7.96 1.68
CA SER A 450 11.88 8.10 0.23
C SER A 450 12.08 6.75 -0.48
N GLY A 451 11.28 6.49 -1.50
CA GLY A 451 11.57 5.41 -2.44
C GLY A 451 12.90 5.68 -3.15
N VAL A 452 13.71 4.65 -3.38
CA VAL A 452 15.06 4.78 -3.95
C VAL A 452 15.07 5.64 -5.22
N GLY A 453 14.17 5.34 -6.17
CA GLY A 453 14.02 6.09 -7.42
C GLY A 453 13.51 7.54 -7.28
N ALA A 454 13.09 7.96 -6.08
CA ALA A 454 12.61 9.31 -5.78
C ALA A 454 13.63 10.16 -4.99
N ARG A 455 14.74 9.60 -4.51
CA ARG A 455 15.72 10.33 -3.68
C ARG A 455 16.28 11.59 -4.35
N GLU A 456 16.52 11.55 -5.66
CA GLU A 456 16.96 12.72 -6.45
C GLU A 456 15.98 13.90 -6.42
N TYR A 457 14.69 13.65 -6.25
CA TYR A 457 13.71 14.74 -6.08
C TYR A 457 13.99 15.53 -4.82
N TYR A 458 14.26 14.84 -3.70
CA TYR A 458 14.53 15.47 -2.42
C TYR A 458 15.93 16.10 -2.35
N ARG A 459 16.92 15.54 -3.06
CA ARG A 459 18.26 16.17 -3.18
C ARG A 459 18.19 17.59 -3.73
N ARG A 460 17.37 17.80 -4.76
CA ARG A 460 17.14 19.14 -5.34
C ARG A 460 16.46 20.12 -4.38
N LEU A 461 15.85 19.63 -3.30
CA LEU A 461 15.20 20.42 -2.26
C LEU A 461 16.08 20.59 -1.01
N GLY A 462 17.37 20.22 -1.09
CA GLY A 462 18.35 20.38 -0.03
C GLY A 462 18.44 19.21 0.96
N TYR A 463 17.81 18.07 0.67
CA TYR A 463 17.95 16.87 1.49
C TYR A 463 19.18 16.06 1.08
N THR A 464 19.82 15.40 2.03
CA THR A 464 20.94 14.48 1.78
C THR A 464 20.65 13.11 2.38
N ARG A 465 21.28 12.04 1.89
CA ARG A 465 21.19 10.71 2.51
C ARG A 465 22.49 10.45 3.25
N PRO A 466 22.52 10.45 4.60
CA PRO A 466 23.69 10.05 5.36
C PRO A 466 24.10 8.61 5.03
N TYR A 467 25.38 8.30 5.22
CA TYR A 467 25.87 6.94 5.05
C TYR A 467 25.11 5.97 5.97
N ASN A 468 24.75 4.79 5.44
CA ASN A 468 23.95 3.77 6.14
C ASN A 468 22.56 4.19 6.64
N SER A 469 22.06 5.37 6.25
CA SER A 469 20.69 5.78 6.57
C SER A 469 19.71 5.41 5.45
N PRO A 470 18.51 4.89 5.77
CA PRO A 470 17.47 4.69 4.78
C PRO A 470 16.74 5.99 4.41
N TYR A 471 16.94 7.07 5.18
CA TYR A 471 16.19 8.32 5.07
C TYR A 471 16.92 9.41 4.28
N MET A 472 16.14 10.25 3.59
CA MET A 472 16.62 11.58 3.17
C MET A 472 16.45 12.53 4.35
N VAL A 473 17.48 13.31 4.67
CA VAL A 473 17.58 14.13 5.89
C VAL A 473 17.83 15.58 5.51
N LYS A 474 17.15 16.49 6.21
CA LYS A 474 17.42 17.94 6.17
C LYS A 474 17.39 18.50 7.59
N GLN A 475 18.37 19.35 7.91
CA GLN A 475 18.37 20.12 9.17
C GLN A 475 17.44 21.33 8.99
N LEU A 476 16.64 21.60 10.03
CA LEU A 476 15.74 22.74 10.10
C LEU A 476 16.47 23.83 10.89
N ASN A 477 17.18 24.70 10.16
CA ASN A 477 17.90 25.85 10.73
C ASN A 477 16.92 26.94 11.11
#